data_AF-A0A9X8VIE6-F1
#
_entry.id   AF-A0A9X8VIE6-F1
#
_cell.length_a   1.000
_cell.length_b   1.000
_cell.length_c   1.000
_cell.angle_alpha   90.00
_cell.angle_beta   90.00
_cell.angle_gamma   90.00
#
_symmetry.space_group_name_H-M   'P 1'
#
loop_
_entity.id
_entity.type
_entity.pdbx_description
1 polymer ?
#
loop_
_entity_poly.entity_id
_entity_poly.type
_entity_poly.pdbx_seq_one_letter_code
_entity_poly.pdbx_strand_id
1 'polypeptide(L)' 'MTLSAPVLSLLDATPDDMAAVLRIYTHHVLYGAASFEEQPPTLTEMQLRLSKVREAGLPWLVA' A
#
# COMPACT_ATOMS: atom_id res chain seq x y z
N MET A 1 -23.13 23.23 14.52
CA MET A 1 -21.73 22.91 14.16
C MET A 1 -21.76 21.79 13.15
N THR A 2 -21.56 22.09 11.86
CA THR A 2 -21.39 21.08 10.82
C THR A 2 -19.91 20.66 10.81
N LEU A 3 -19.63 19.40 11.07
CA LEU A 3 -18.30 18.83 10.86
C LEU A 3 -18.11 18.71 9.34
N SER A 4 -17.15 19.46 8.79
CA SER A 4 -16.67 19.23 7.42
C SER A 4 -15.70 18.06 7.49
N ALA A 5 -16.05 16.94 6.85
CA ALA A 5 -15.14 15.81 6.73
C ALA A 5 -13.95 16.20 5.83
N PRO A 6 -12.73 15.74 6.13
CA PRO A 6 -11.59 16.00 5.26
C PRO A 6 -11.84 15.38 3.88
N VAL A 7 -11.48 16.12 2.83
CA VAL A 7 -11.54 15.62 1.46
C VAL A 7 -10.46 14.57 1.28
N LEU A 8 -10.86 13.36 0.88
CA LEU A 8 -9.95 12.28 0.54
C LEU A 8 -9.52 12.42 -0.92
N SER A 9 -8.21 12.60 -1.16
CA SER A 9 -7.64 12.66 -2.51
C SER A 9 -7.02 11.31 -2.84
N LEU A 10 -7.48 10.68 -3.93
CA LEU A 10 -6.90 9.42 -4.41
C LEU A 10 -5.87 9.71 -5.50
N LEU A 11 -4.67 9.14 -5.34
CA LEU A 11 -3.55 9.31 -6.27
C LEU A 11 -2.94 7.95 -6.62
N ASP A 12 -2.30 7.87 -7.79
CA ASP A 12 -1.50 6.70 -8.16
C ASP A 12 -0.30 6.56 -7.22
N ALA A 13 -0.13 5.37 -6.65
CA ALA A 13 0.98 5.05 -5.77
C ALA A 13 2.30 5.11 -6.53
N THR A 14 3.32 5.71 -5.94
CA THR A 14 4.68 5.83 -6.44
C THR A 14 5.65 4.95 -5.64
N PRO A 15 6.89 4.73 -6.11
CA PRO A 15 7.89 3.99 -5.34
C PRO A 15 8.17 4.58 -3.95
N ASP A 16 8.00 5.90 -3.78
CA ASP A 16 8.24 6.60 -2.51
C ASP A 16 7.15 6.30 -1.47
N ASP A 17 5.94 5.94 -1.92
CA ASP A 17 4.83 5.56 -1.04
C ASP A 17 5.00 4.17 -0.43
N MET A 18 5.87 3.34 -1.01
CA MET A 18 6.00 1.93 -0.63
C MET A 18 6.49 1.73 0.79
N ALA A 19 7.21 2.70 1.36
CA ALA A 19 7.56 2.65 2.78
C ALA A 19 6.32 2.76 3.69
N ALA A 20 5.32 3.56 3.32
CA ALA A 20 4.07 3.69 4.07
C ALA A 20 3.16 2.47 3.88
N VAL A 21 3.01 2.02 2.63
CA VAL A 21 2.25 0.81 2.30
C VAL A 21 2.86 -0.41 3.00
N LEU A 22 4.20 -0.55 3.02
CA LEU A 22 4.87 -1.63 3.73
C LEU A 22 4.54 -1.63 5.23
N ARG A 23 4.49 -0.48 5.90
CA ARG A 23 4.12 -0.43 7.32
C ARG A 23 2.70 -0.94 7.57
N ILE A 24 1.74 -0.54 6.73
CA ILE A 24 0.35 -1.00 6.82
C ILE A 24 0.29 -2.51 6.58
N TYR A 25 0.93 -2.97 5.50
CA TYR A 25 0.95 -4.36 5.10
C TYR A 25 1.64 -5.27 6.13
N THR A 26 2.75 -4.82 6.72
CA THR A 26 3.50 -5.52 7.78
C THR A 26 2.62 -5.83 8.99
N HIS A 27 1.77 -4.90 9.41
CA HIS A 27 0.85 -5.15 10.51
C HIS A 27 -0.09 -6.32 10.19
N HIS A 28 -0.62 -6.37 8.97
CA HIS A 28 -1.53 -7.43 8.54
C HIS A 28 -0.85 -8.78 8.31
N VAL A 29 0.45 -8.79 7.99
CA VAL A 29 1.27 -10.01 7.92
C VAL A 29 1.51 -10.58 9.32
N LEU A 30 1.94 -9.74 10.28
CA LEU A 30 2.36 -10.21 11.60
C LEU A 30 1.20 -10.49 12.56
N TYR A 31 0.07 -9.78 12.41
CA TYR A 31 -0.98 -9.74 13.44
C TYR A 31 -2.40 -9.92 12.87
N GLY A 32 -2.54 -10.09 11.56
CA GLY A 32 -3.83 -10.20 10.88
C GLY A 32 -3.99 -11.49 10.10
N ALA A 33 -5.17 -11.66 9.50
CA ALA A 33 -5.48 -12.74 8.57
C ALA A 33 -5.81 -12.21 7.17
N ALA A 34 -5.50 -10.94 6.89
CA ALA A 34 -5.75 -10.30 5.60
C ALA A 34 -4.72 -10.69 4.54
N SER A 35 -3.55 -11.19 4.97
CA SER A 35 -2.54 -11.79 4.12
C SER A 35 -2.29 -13.23 4.58
N PHE A 36 -1.84 -14.08 3.66
CA PHE A 36 -1.31 -15.41 3.98
C PHE A 36 0.23 -15.42 4.06
N GLU A 37 0.88 -14.29 3.81
CA GLU A 37 2.32 -14.16 4.05
C GLU A 37 2.60 -14.20 5.55
N GLU A 38 3.62 -14.95 5.96
CA GLU A 38 4.04 -15.08 7.38
C GLU A 38 5.24 -14.16 7.72
N GLN A 39 6.00 -13.73 6.71
CA GLN A 39 7.17 -12.87 6.86
C GLN A 39 6.93 -11.57 6.10
N PRO A 40 7.08 -10.39 6.73
CA PRO A 40 6.91 -9.12 6.03
C PRO A 40 7.92 -9.00 4.88
N PRO A 41 7.49 -8.52 3.69
CA PRO A 41 8.39 -8.28 2.59
C PRO A 41 9.35 -7.13 2.90
N THR A 42 10.44 -7.06 2.15
CA THR A 42 11.34 -5.91 2.15
C THR A 42 10.75 -4.72 1.38
N LEU A 43 11.29 -3.52 1.60
CA LEU A 43 10.90 -2.33 0.82
C LEU A 43 11.15 -2.53 -0.68
N THR A 44 12.28 -3.14 -1.05
CA THR A 44 12.63 -3.42 -2.44
C THR A 44 11.61 -4.36 -3.10
N GLU A 45 11.14 -5.38 -2.39
CA GLU A 45 10.09 -6.28 -2.89
C GLU A 45 8.76 -5.55 -3.07
N MET A 46 8.38 -4.66 -2.15
CA MET A 46 7.18 -3.84 -2.32
C MET A 46 7.26 -2.92 -3.53
N GLN A 47 8.41 -2.29 -3.78
CA GLN A 47 8.66 -1.50 -4.98
C GLN A 47 8.57 -2.37 -6.25
N LEU A 48 9.12 -3.58 -6.23
CA LEU A 48 9.00 -4.52 -7.36
C LEU A 48 7.54 -4.95 -7.60
N ARG A 49 6.75 -5.17 -6.55
CA ARG A 49 5.31 -5.48 -6.66
C ARG A 49 4.56 -4.32 -7.33
N LEU A 50 4.85 -3.08 -6.95
CA LEU A 50 4.28 -1.89 -7.60
C LEU A 50 4.61 -1.85 -9.10
N SER A 51 5.88 -2.06 -9.46
CA SER A 51 6.30 -2.10 -10.88
C SER A 51 5.55 -3.17 -11.67
N LYS A 52 5.40 -4.38 -11.13
CA LYS A 52 4.65 -5.47 -11.78
C LYS A 52 3.18 -5.13 -12.01
N VAL A 53 2.53 -4.50 -11.02
CA VAL A 53 1.13 -4.05 -11.13
C VAL A 53 0.99 -3.01 -12.24
N ARG A 54 1.92 -2.04 -12.30
CA ARG A 54 1.97 -1.01 -13.35
C ARG A 54 2.25 -1.57 -14.73
N GLU A 55 3.19 -2.50 -14.86
CA GLU A 55 3.51 -3.19 -16.12
C GLU A 55 2.31 -4.01 -16.65
N ALA A 56 1.48 -4.53 -15.75
CA ALA A 56 0.22 -5.19 -16.09
C ALA A 56 -0.91 -4.21 -16.46
N GLY A 57 -0.68 -2.89 -16.41
CA GLY A 57 -1.69 -1.86 -16.68
C GLY A 57 -2.76 -1.75 -15.60
N LEU A 58 -2.48 -2.22 -14.38
CA LEU A 58 -3.42 -2.23 -13.26
C LEU A 58 -3.17 -1.04 -12.31
N PRO A 59 -4.22 -0.49 -11.67
CA PRO A 59 -4.06 0.61 -10.75
C PRO A 59 -3.60 0.15 -9.36
N TRP A 60 -2.79 0.98 -8.70
CA TRP A 60 -2.52 0.91 -7.27
C TRP A 60 -2.66 2.32 -6.71
N LEU A 61 -3.67 2.56 -5.87
CA LEU A 61 -4.01 3.89 -5.37
C LEU A 61 -3.65 4.07 -3.89
N VAL A 62 -3.31 5.30 -3.51
CA VAL A 62 -3.08 5.75 -2.12
C VAL A 62 -3.87 7.04 -1.85
N ALA A 63 -3.96 7.41 -0.57
CA ALA A 63 -4.66 8.60 -0.08
C ALA A 63 -3.95 9.22 1.14
#